data_AF-A0A7C4RF71-F1
#
_entry.id   AF-A0A7C4RF71-F1
#
_cell.length_a   1.000
_cell.length_b   1.000
_cell.length_c   1.000
_cell.angle_alpha   90.00
_cell.angle_beta   90.00
_cell.angle_gamma   90.00
#
_symmetry.space_group_name_H-M   'P 1'
#
loop_
_entity.id
_entity.type
_entity.pdbx_description
1 polymer ?
#
loop_
_entity_poly.entity_id
_entity_poly.type
_entity_poly.pdbx_seq_one_letter_code
_entity_poly.pdbx_strand_id
1 'polypeptide(L)'
;MEKGYVHIITGDGPGKTTSAFGIAARALGRGLRVCVIQFLKKKISGEILFFRKCSKNIVIKQFGTASFVRKAIVGPEDIKLANRGLDYAKKQVMSGKFDIVILDEINVALYFGLLKVDDVISLINLRAKNVELILTGRNAPQELFDYADYFIKIEALKHPFVRGETARKGIEF
;
A
#
# COMPACT_ATOMS: atom_id res chain seq x y z
N MET A 1 16.26 -11.88 -2.47
CA MET A 1 15.40 -13.03 -2.84
C MET A 1 15.71 -13.42 -4.29
N GLU A 2 15.52 -14.69 -4.69
CA GLU A 2 15.78 -15.11 -6.08
C GLU A 2 14.67 -14.66 -7.05
N LYS A 3 13.41 -14.67 -6.60
CA LYS A 3 12.24 -14.20 -7.33
C LYS A 3 11.25 -13.55 -6.36
N GLY A 4 10.67 -12.42 -6.75
CA GLY A 4 9.60 -11.72 -6.02
C GLY A 4 8.28 -11.77 -6.77
N TYR A 5 7.18 -11.77 -6.02
CA TYR A 5 5.82 -11.91 -6.53
C TYR A 5 5.01 -10.61 -6.35
N VAL A 6 3.76 -10.62 -6.80
CA VAL A 6 2.80 -9.51 -6.69
C VAL A 6 1.62 -9.92 -5.84
N HIS A 7 1.40 -9.18 -4.76
CA HIS A 7 0.23 -9.30 -3.91
C HIS A 7 -0.71 -8.12 -4.16
N ILE A 8 -2.00 -8.43 -4.33
CA ILE A 8 -3.09 -7.46 -4.28
C ILE A 8 -3.98 -7.84 -3.10
N ILE A 9 -4.04 -6.97 -2.09
CA ILE A 9 -4.83 -7.18 -0.88
C ILE A 9 -5.97 -6.16 -0.86
N THR A 10 -7.17 -6.62 -1.19
CA THR A 10 -8.38 -5.80 -1.34
C THR A 10 -9.54 -6.27 -0.46
N GLY A 11 -10.75 -5.77 -0.72
CA GLY A 11 -11.97 -6.10 0.01
C GLY A 11 -12.32 -5.11 1.12
N ASP A 12 -13.52 -5.25 1.67
CA ASP A 12 -14.11 -4.27 2.60
C ASP A 12 -13.77 -4.50 4.07
N GLY A 13 -13.23 -5.68 4.41
CA GLY A 13 -12.83 -5.99 5.77
C GLY A 13 -11.55 -5.26 6.21
N PRO A 14 -11.36 -5.03 7.52
CA PRO A 14 -10.10 -4.54 8.05
C PRO A 14 -9.00 -5.60 7.89
N GLY A 15 -7.75 -5.18 7.74
CA GLY A 15 -6.61 -6.13 7.65
C GLY A 15 -5.64 -5.87 6.51
N LYS A 16 -6.06 -5.18 5.44
CA LYS A 16 -5.24 -5.01 4.22
C LYS A 16 -3.87 -4.39 4.51
N THR A 17 -3.86 -3.20 5.12
CA THR A 17 -2.65 -2.47 5.50
C THR A 17 -1.86 -3.21 6.59
N THR A 18 -2.52 -3.74 7.62
CA THR A 18 -1.84 -4.44 8.72
C THR A 18 -1.21 -5.76 8.26
N SER A 19 -1.82 -6.49 7.32
CA SER A 19 -1.20 -7.64 6.66
C SER A 19 0.07 -7.25 5.91
N ALA A 20 0.05 -6.16 5.14
CA ALA A 20 1.25 -5.67 4.44
C ALA A 20 2.37 -5.27 5.42
N PHE A 21 2.03 -4.57 6.52
CA PHE A 21 3.00 -4.27 7.58
C PHE A 21 3.48 -5.51 8.35
N GLY A 22 2.64 -6.55 8.49
CA GLY A 22 3.05 -7.84 9.03
C GLY A 22 4.10 -8.54 8.15
N ILE A 23 3.94 -8.45 6.83
CA ILE A 23 4.97 -8.91 5.88
C ILE A 23 6.25 -8.08 6.02
N ALA A 24 6.13 -6.76 6.16
CA ALA A 24 7.29 -5.88 6.42
C ALA A 24 8.03 -6.29 7.70
N ALA A 25 7.33 -6.52 8.81
CA ALA A 25 7.93 -6.98 10.06
C ALA A 25 8.69 -8.30 9.88
N ARG A 26 8.09 -9.28 9.20
CA ARG A 26 8.73 -10.56 8.91
C ARG A 26 10.01 -10.40 8.09
N ALA A 27 9.97 -9.55 7.07
CA ALA A 27 11.12 -9.28 6.20
C ALA A 27 12.26 -8.58 6.96
N LEU A 28 11.94 -7.55 7.74
CA LEU A 28 12.91 -6.81 8.54
C LEU A 28 13.56 -7.70 9.62
N GLY A 29 12.78 -8.60 10.24
CA GLY A 29 13.31 -9.60 11.17
C GLY A 29 14.29 -10.59 10.54
N ARG A 30 14.33 -10.67 9.20
CA ARG A 30 15.30 -11.46 8.41
C ARG A 30 16.37 -10.59 7.75
N GLY A 31 16.51 -9.33 8.17
CA GLY A 31 17.52 -8.40 7.65
C GLY A 31 17.23 -7.84 6.25
N LEU A 32 16.06 -8.11 5.67
CA LEU A 32 15.69 -7.62 4.34
C LEU A 32 15.34 -6.13 4.36
N ARG A 33 15.38 -5.50 3.19
CA ARG A 33 15.09 -4.07 3.01
C ARG A 33 13.66 -3.87 2.51
N VAL A 34 12.93 -2.96 3.17
CA VAL A 34 11.52 -2.69 2.86
C VAL A 34 11.30 -1.22 2.51
N CYS A 35 10.55 -0.96 1.45
CA CYS A 35 10.04 0.37 1.13
C CYS A 35 8.52 0.37 1.25
N VAL A 36 7.95 1.30 2.03
CA VAL A 36 6.52 1.51 2.16
C VAL A 36 6.16 2.88 1.58
N ILE A 37 5.23 2.88 0.64
CA ILE A 37 4.75 4.06 -0.07
C ILE A 37 3.25 4.13 0.20
N GLN A 38 2.83 5.12 0.97
CA GLN A 38 1.42 5.28 1.33
C GLN A 38 0.78 6.37 0.48
N PHE A 39 -0.25 6.00 -0.27
CA PHE A 39 -1.08 6.91 -1.05
C PHE A 39 -2.20 7.46 -0.16
N LEU A 40 -2.70 8.67 -0.46
CA LEU A 40 -3.82 9.32 0.24
C LEU A 40 -3.63 9.56 1.75
N LYS A 41 -2.43 9.29 2.28
CA LYS A 41 -2.10 9.42 3.70
C LYS A 41 -1.02 10.50 3.90
N LYS A 42 -1.15 11.28 4.97
CA LYS A 42 -0.10 12.18 5.48
C LYS A 42 0.03 12.18 7.00
N LYS A 43 -0.98 11.66 7.71
CA LYS A 43 -0.96 11.55 9.17
C LYS A 43 0.03 10.46 9.61
N ILE A 44 0.71 10.71 10.71
CA ILE A 44 1.59 9.71 11.34
C ILE A 44 0.72 8.65 12.01
N SER A 45 0.93 7.38 11.64
CA SER A 45 0.25 6.22 12.23
C SER A 45 1.14 5.44 13.19
N GLY A 46 0.55 4.52 13.98
CA GLY A 46 1.29 3.66 14.91
C GLY A 46 2.37 2.81 14.21
N GLU A 47 2.10 2.29 13.02
CA GLU A 47 3.07 1.53 12.22
C GLU A 47 4.29 2.38 11.87
N ILE A 48 4.08 3.63 11.44
CA ILE A 48 5.20 4.54 11.12
C ILE A 48 6.08 4.77 12.36
N LEU A 49 5.46 5.01 13.52
CA LEU A 49 6.18 5.23 14.77
C LEU A 49 6.99 4.00 15.19
N PHE A 50 6.40 2.81 15.06
CA PHE A 50 7.05 1.55 15.41
C PHE A 50 8.21 1.23 14.46
N PHE A 51 7.95 1.15 13.16
CA PHE A 51 8.93 0.69 12.18
C PHE A 51 10.14 1.61 12.05
N ARG A 52 9.96 2.93 12.16
CA ARG A 52 11.08 3.87 12.15
C ARG A 52 12.04 3.68 13.35
N LYS A 53 11.54 3.17 14.47
CA LYS A 53 12.36 2.84 15.65
C LYS A 53 13.02 1.47 15.53
N CYS A 54 12.32 0.50 14.96
CA CYS A 54 12.74 -0.89 14.98
C CYS A 54 13.79 -1.26 13.94
N SER A 55 13.93 -0.54 12.82
CA SER A 55 14.91 -0.91 11.80
C SER A 55 15.38 0.28 10.95
N LYS A 56 16.66 0.24 10.59
CA LYS A 56 17.26 1.14 9.57
C LYS A 56 16.99 0.66 8.15
N ASN A 57 16.54 -0.58 7.97
CA ASN A 57 16.30 -1.20 6.67
C ASN A 57 14.90 -0.91 6.10
N ILE A 58 14.15 -0.01 6.72
CA ILE A 58 12.83 0.42 6.24
C ILE A 58 12.82 1.89 5.84
N VAL A 59 12.25 2.16 4.67
CA VAL A 59 11.93 3.52 4.20
C VAL A 59 10.42 3.66 4.09
N ILE A 60 9.86 4.68 4.74
CA ILE A 60 8.42 4.98 4.66
C ILE A 60 8.23 6.38 4.08
N LYS A 61 7.50 6.48 2.96
CA LYS A 61 7.13 7.72 2.30
C LYS A 61 5.61 7.82 2.13
N GLN A 62 5.09 9.03 2.34
CA GLN A 62 3.67 9.33 2.31
C GLN A 62 3.39 10.34 1.20
N PHE A 63 2.37 10.06 0.40
CA PHE A 63 1.94 10.83 -0.77
C PHE A 63 0.42 11.06 -0.69
N GLY A 64 0.04 12.00 0.16
CA GLY A 64 -1.34 12.42 0.35
C GLY A 64 -1.41 13.77 1.03
N THR A 65 -2.62 14.32 1.12
CA THR A 65 -2.90 15.56 1.84
C THR A 65 -3.14 15.27 3.33
N ALA A 66 -3.17 16.31 4.17
CA ALA A 66 -3.50 16.16 5.59
C ALA A 66 -4.99 15.84 5.82
N SER A 67 -5.83 16.18 4.84
CA SER A 67 -7.26 15.96 4.86
C SER A 67 -7.60 14.55 4.40
N PHE A 68 -8.74 14.04 4.87
CA PHE A 68 -9.27 12.78 4.38
C PHE A 68 -9.82 12.97 2.96
N VAL A 69 -9.27 12.24 1.99
CA VAL A 69 -9.71 12.32 0.59
C VAL A 69 -10.96 11.48 0.40
N ARG A 70 -11.98 12.06 -0.24
CA ARG A 70 -13.21 11.37 -0.65
C ARG A 70 -13.31 11.43 -2.17
N LYS A 71 -13.79 10.36 -2.81
CA LYS A 71 -13.94 10.28 -4.28
C LYS A 71 -14.67 11.49 -4.88
N ALA A 72 -15.71 11.99 -4.21
CA ALA A 72 -16.50 13.13 -4.68
C ALA A 72 -15.80 14.49 -4.58
N ILE A 73 -14.66 14.59 -3.88
CA ILE A 73 -13.99 15.84 -3.53
C ILE A 73 -12.48 15.75 -3.83
N VAL A 74 -12.11 14.94 -4.82
CA VAL A 74 -10.72 14.85 -5.27
C VAL A 74 -10.29 16.19 -5.87
N GLY A 75 -9.16 16.72 -5.41
CA GLY A 75 -8.57 17.95 -5.94
C GLY A 75 -7.36 17.71 -6.85
N PRO A 76 -6.92 18.74 -7.60
CA PRO A 76 -5.71 18.68 -8.41
C PRO A 76 -4.44 18.30 -7.62
N GLU A 77 -4.35 18.73 -6.36
CA GLU A 77 -3.22 18.38 -5.49
C GLU A 77 -3.20 16.89 -5.10
N ASP A 78 -4.37 16.24 -4.96
CA ASP A 78 -4.43 14.79 -4.69
C ASP A 78 -3.92 14.00 -5.89
N ILE A 79 -4.32 14.39 -7.11
CA ILE A 79 -3.84 13.81 -8.37
C ILE A 79 -2.31 13.97 -8.48
N LYS A 80 -1.82 15.18 -8.23
CA LYS A 80 -0.38 15.49 -8.27
C LYS A 80 0.42 14.65 -7.27
N LEU A 81 -0.07 14.51 -6.02
CA LEU A 81 0.61 13.72 -5.00
C LEU A 81 0.57 12.22 -5.33
N ALA A 82 -0.55 11.71 -5.83
CA ALA A 82 -0.67 10.33 -6.28
C ALA A 82 0.33 10.02 -7.41
N ASN A 83 0.41 10.88 -8.43
CA ASN A 83 1.37 10.72 -9.53
C ASN A 83 2.82 10.76 -9.04
N ARG A 84 3.16 11.69 -8.11
CA ARG A 84 4.50 11.70 -7.48
C ARG A 84 4.80 10.42 -6.69
N GLY A 85 3.79 9.87 -6.01
CA GLY A 85 3.91 8.60 -5.31
C GLY A 85 4.18 7.44 -6.27
N LEU A 86 3.49 7.44 -7.41
CA LEU A 86 3.67 6.44 -8.46
C LEU A 86 5.06 6.54 -9.11
N ASP A 87 5.53 7.75 -9.42
CA ASP A 87 6.88 7.98 -9.95
C ASP A 87 7.97 7.51 -8.97
N TYR A 88 7.78 7.80 -7.68
CA TYR A 88 8.68 7.31 -6.64
C TYR A 88 8.66 5.79 -6.55
N ALA A 89 7.47 5.18 -6.64
CA ALA A 89 7.28 3.73 -6.62
C ALA A 89 7.95 3.04 -7.81
N LYS A 90 7.77 3.54 -9.04
CA LYS A 90 8.45 3.05 -10.26
C LYS A 90 9.97 3.00 -10.06
N LYS A 91 10.55 4.08 -9.52
CA LYS A 91 11.99 4.13 -9.21
C LYS A 91 12.41 3.07 -8.19
N GLN A 92 11.62 2.84 -7.13
CA GLN A 92 11.98 1.88 -6.09
C GLN A 92 11.92 0.44 -6.61
N VAL A 93 10.84 0.07 -7.31
CA VAL A 93 10.65 -1.29 -7.82
C VAL A 93 11.66 -1.65 -8.92
N MET A 94 12.08 -0.69 -9.74
CA MET A 94 13.10 -0.90 -10.77
C MET A 94 14.52 -1.00 -10.19
N SER A 95 14.77 -0.36 -9.05
CA SER A 95 16.13 -0.27 -8.50
C SER A 95 16.71 -1.60 -8.00
N GLY A 96 15.87 -2.57 -7.65
CA GLY A 96 16.29 -3.82 -6.99
C GLY A 96 16.92 -3.62 -5.60
N LYS A 97 16.94 -2.38 -5.05
CA LYS A 97 17.54 -2.04 -3.76
C LYS A 97 16.65 -2.37 -2.56
N PHE A 98 15.37 -2.64 -2.78
CA PHE A 98 14.48 -3.12 -1.73
C PHE A 98 14.06 -4.54 -2.07
N ASP A 99 14.03 -5.40 -1.07
CA ASP A 99 13.51 -6.75 -1.23
C ASP A 99 11.99 -6.70 -1.33
N ILE A 100 11.34 -5.81 -0.57
CA ILE A 100 9.88 -5.64 -0.59
C ILE A 100 9.51 -4.17 -0.82
N VAL A 101 8.57 -3.93 -1.72
CA VAL A 101 7.92 -2.63 -1.92
C VAL A 101 6.42 -2.75 -1.65
N ILE A 102 5.90 -1.94 -0.73
CA ILE A 102 4.49 -1.88 -0.36
C ILE A 102 3.90 -0.57 -0.88
N LEU A 103 2.85 -0.67 -1.69
CA LEU A 103 2.04 0.42 -2.21
C LEU A 103 0.71 0.43 -1.46
N ASP A 104 0.70 1.10 -0.31
CA ASP A 104 -0.43 1.13 0.61
C ASP A 104 -1.50 2.13 0.12
N GLU A 105 -2.76 1.68 0.04
CA GLU A 105 -3.92 2.40 -0.52
C GLU A 105 -3.85 2.77 -2.00
N ILE A 106 -2.95 2.16 -2.78
CA ILE A 106 -2.90 2.41 -4.23
C ILE A 106 -4.18 2.00 -4.95
N ASN A 107 -4.86 0.94 -4.48
CA ASN A 107 -6.14 0.50 -5.05
C ASN A 107 -7.22 1.58 -4.87
N VAL A 108 -7.20 2.30 -3.75
CA VAL A 108 -8.13 3.41 -3.51
C VAL A 108 -7.79 4.60 -4.41
N ALA A 109 -6.51 4.89 -4.64
CA ALA A 109 -6.08 5.93 -5.57
C ALA A 109 -6.56 5.65 -7.01
N LEU A 110 -6.50 4.37 -7.45
CA LEU A 110 -7.07 3.92 -8.72
C LEU A 110 -8.60 4.08 -8.73
N TYR A 111 -9.29 3.60 -7.71
CA TYR A 111 -10.74 3.70 -7.61
C TYR A 111 -11.27 5.15 -7.58
N PHE A 112 -10.47 6.08 -7.07
CA PHE A 112 -10.76 7.52 -7.05
C PHE A 112 -10.40 8.22 -8.37
N GLY A 113 -9.79 7.52 -9.33
CA GLY A 113 -9.38 8.10 -10.61
C GLY A 113 -8.15 9.00 -10.53
N LEU A 114 -7.34 8.88 -9.46
CA LEU A 114 -6.11 9.68 -9.32
C LEU A 114 -4.96 9.16 -10.19
N LEU A 115 -5.01 7.87 -10.49
CA LEU A 115 -4.04 7.13 -11.27
C LEU A 115 -4.78 6.30 -12.31
N LYS A 116 -4.12 6.02 -13.44
CA LYS A 116 -4.64 5.08 -14.44
C LYS A 116 -4.15 3.67 -14.11
N VAL A 117 -5.00 2.69 -14.37
CA VAL A 117 -4.68 1.26 -14.13
C VAL A 117 -3.46 0.84 -14.94
N ASP A 118 -3.37 1.27 -16.20
CA ASP A 118 -2.24 0.98 -17.10
C ASP A 118 -0.89 1.44 -16.53
N ASP A 119 -0.86 2.56 -15.81
CA ASP A 119 0.39 3.05 -15.21
C ASP A 119 0.85 2.15 -14.05
N VAL A 120 -0.08 1.51 -13.35
CA VAL A 120 0.20 0.55 -12.28
C VAL A 120 0.58 -0.82 -12.86
N ILE A 121 -0.08 -1.27 -13.92
CA ILE A 121 0.33 -2.45 -14.69
C ILE A 121 1.77 -2.28 -15.21
N SER A 122 2.08 -1.11 -15.78
CA SER A 122 3.43 -0.77 -16.23
C SER A 122 4.45 -0.85 -15.07
N LEU A 123 4.12 -0.30 -13.90
CA LEU A 123 4.96 -0.42 -12.70
C LEU A 123 5.21 -1.88 -12.32
N ILE A 124 4.17 -2.72 -12.32
CA ILE A 124 4.27 -4.15 -12.00
C ILE A 124 5.26 -4.83 -12.96
N ASN A 125 5.14 -4.57 -14.27
CA ASN A 125 5.98 -5.20 -15.29
C ASN A 125 7.43 -4.70 -15.30
N LEU A 126 7.67 -3.43 -14.93
CA LEU A 126 9.01 -2.84 -14.87
C LEU A 126 9.81 -3.24 -13.61
N ARG A 127 9.17 -3.88 -12.65
CA ARG A 127 9.77 -4.29 -11.38
C ARG A 127 10.96 -5.24 -11.60
N ALA A 128 12.04 -5.04 -10.83
CA ALA A 128 13.15 -5.97 -10.81
C ALA A 128 12.71 -7.35 -10.29
N LYS A 129 13.16 -8.43 -10.94
CA LYS A 129 12.67 -9.80 -10.70
C LYS A 129 12.75 -10.29 -9.26
N ASN A 130 13.66 -9.73 -8.46
CA ASN A 130 13.90 -10.08 -7.06
C ASN A 130 13.05 -9.29 -6.05
N VAL A 131 12.21 -8.36 -6.52
CA VAL A 131 11.42 -7.46 -5.65
C VAL A 131 10.01 -8.03 -5.47
N GLU A 132 9.62 -8.22 -4.21
CA GLU A 132 8.25 -8.53 -3.81
C GLU A 132 7.43 -7.23 -3.80
N LEU A 133 6.24 -7.25 -4.40
CA LEU A 133 5.40 -6.06 -4.55
C LEU A 133 4.02 -6.29 -3.95
N ILE A 134 3.61 -5.40 -3.05
CA ILE A 134 2.33 -5.53 -2.34
C ILE A 134 1.49 -4.28 -2.55
N LEU A 135 0.31 -4.43 -3.14
CA LEU A 135 -0.67 -3.38 -3.35
C LEU A 135 -1.83 -3.58 -2.37
N THR A 136 -2.22 -2.53 -1.64
CA THR A 136 -3.35 -2.60 -0.71
C THR A 136 -4.42 -1.57 -1.05
N GLY A 137 -5.60 -1.79 -0.46
CA GLY A 137 -6.71 -0.85 -0.48
C GLY A 137 -7.97 -1.49 -1.02
N ARG A 138 -9.11 -0.86 -0.75
CA ARG A 138 -10.42 -1.31 -1.24
C ARG A 138 -10.50 -1.16 -2.77
N ASN A 139 -11.43 -1.88 -3.40
CA ASN A 139 -11.81 -1.72 -4.80
C ASN A 139 -10.61 -1.84 -5.77
N ALA A 140 -9.78 -2.88 -5.61
CA ALA A 140 -8.76 -3.17 -6.61
C ALA A 140 -9.42 -3.39 -7.99
N PRO A 141 -8.94 -2.73 -9.06
CA PRO A 141 -9.44 -2.97 -10.41
C PRO A 141 -9.26 -4.43 -10.84
N GLN A 142 -10.25 -4.99 -11.53
CA GLN A 142 -10.24 -6.38 -11.97
C GLN A 142 -9.13 -6.65 -12.98
N GLU A 143 -8.76 -5.63 -13.75
CA GLU A 143 -7.68 -5.63 -14.73
C GLU A 143 -6.32 -5.94 -14.09
N LEU A 144 -6.16 -5.74 -12.77
CA LEU A 144 -4.94 -6.11 -12.06
C LEU A 144 -4.89 -7.61 -11.68
N PHE A 145 -5.98 -8.36 -11.83
CA PHE A 145 -6.06 -9.76 -11.44
C PHE A 145 -5.02 -10.61 -12.18
N ASP A 146 -4.91 -10.44 -13.49
CA ASP A 146 -3.98 -11.20 -14.34
C ASP A 146 -2.50 -10.85 -14.10
N TYR A 147 -2.22 -9.76 -13.36
CA TYR A 147 -0.88 -9.30 -13.02
C TYR A 147 -0.49 -9.62 -11.57
N ALA A 148 -1.36 -10.29 -10.83
CA ALA A 148 -1.14 -10.67 -9.44
C ALA A 148 -0.82 -12.16 -9.32
N ASP A 149 0.18 -12.48 -8.50
CA ASP A 149 0.41 -13.86 -8.06
C ASP A 149 -0.47 -14.22 -6.86
N TYR A 150 -0.81 -13.21 -6.04
CA TYR A 150 -1.77 -13.32 -4.95
C TYR A 150 -2.84 -12.25 -5.08
N PHE A 151 -4.10 -12.65 -5.23
CA PHE A 151 -5.24 -11.75 -5.19
C PHE A 151 -6.12 -12.08 -4.00
N ILE A 152 -5.96 -11.32 -2.91
CA ILE A 152 -6.58 -11.60 -1.61
C ILE A 152 -7.70 -10.61 -1.35
N LYS A 153 -8.92 -11.10 -1.15
CA LYS A 153 -10.07 -10.30 -0.74
C LYS A 153 -10.35 -10.53 0.75
N ILE A 154 -10.26 -9.47 1.54
CA ILE A 154 -10.58 -9.50 2.97
C ILE A 154 -12.01 -9.00 3.16
N GLU A 155 -12.85 -9.84 3.79
CA GLU A 155 -14.25 -9.54 4.10
C GLU A 155 -14.47 -9.54 5.61
N ALA A 156 -15.28 -8.61 6.10
CA ALA A 156 -15.67 -8.57 7.51
C ALA A 156 -17.00 -9.31 7.69
N LEU A 157 -16.95 -10.54 8.20
CA LEU A 157 -18.16 -11.28 8.57
C LEU A 157 -18.85 -10.68 9.79
N LYS A 158 -18.07 -10.08 10.70
CA LYS A 158 -18.54 -9.31 11.86
C LYS A 158 -17.56 -8.16 12.11
N HIS A 159 -18.07 -6.98 12.47
CA HIS A 159 -17.23 -5.84 12.81
C HIS A 159 -17.89 -4.97 13.91
N PRO A 160 -17.16 -4.52 14.95
CA PRO A 160 -17.71 -3.71 16.04
C PRO A 160 -18.40 -2.42 15.56
N PHE A 161 -17.90 -1.80 14.49
CA PHE A 161 -18.50 -0.62 13.86
C PHE A 161 -19.98 -0.79 13.52
N VAL A 162 -20.44 -1.99 13.14
CA VAL A 162 -21.86 -2.26 12.83
C VAL A 162 -22.74 -2.07 14.08
N ARG A 163 -22.17 -2.19 15.27
CA ARG A 163 -22.84 -1.95 16.56
C ARG A 163 -22.60 -0.52 17.10
N GLY A 164 -22.04 0.38 16.29
CA GLY A 164 -21.78 1.77 16.67
C GLY A 164 -20.45 2.03 17.40
N GLU A 165 -19.60 1.01 17.55
CA GLU A 165 -18.29 1.19 18.19
C GLU A 165 -17.37 2.06 17.31
N THR A 166 -16.62 2.95 17.96
CA THR A 166 -15.69 3.87 17.28
C THR A 166 -14.27 3.30 17.17
N ALA A 167 -13.44 3.92 16.33
CA ALA A 167 -12.05 3.50 16.14
C ALA A 167 -11.23 3.70 17.42
N ARG A 168 -10.39 2.74 17.76
CA ARG A 168 -9.57 2.70 18.99
C ARG A 168 -8.09 2.77 18.66
N LYS A 169 -7.35 3.50 19.50
CA LYS A 169 -5.90 3.64 19.41
C LYS A 169 -5.22 2.29 19.65
N GLY A 170 -4.28 1.92 18.78
CA GLY A 170 -3.55 0.66 18.80
C GLY A 170 -4.27 -0.50 18.14
N ILE A 171 -5.53 -0.33 17.70
CA ILE A 171 -6.31 -1.36 17.02
C ILE A 171 -6.70 -0.92 15.62
N GLU A 172 -7.47 0.17 15.49
CA GLU A 172 -7.88 0.72 14.20
C GLU A 172 -6.97 1.85 13.71
N PHE A 173 -6.23 2.53 14.61
CA PHE A 173 -5.24 3.57 14.27
C PHE A 173 -4.09 3.72 15.27
#